data_AF-A0A1B7MJ88-F1
#
_entry.id   AF-A0A1B7MJ88-F1
#
_cell.length_a   1.000
_cell.length_b   1.000
_cell.length_c   1.000
_cell.angle_alpha   90.00
_cell.angle_beta   90.00
_cell.angle_gamma   90.00
#
_symmetry.space_group_name_H-M   'P 1'
#
loop_
_entity.id
_entity.type
_entity.pdbx_description
1 polymer ?
#
loop_
_entity_poly.entity_id
_entity_poly.type
_entity_poly.pdbx_seq_one_letter_code
_entity_poly.pdbx_strand_id
1 'polypeptide(L)'
;KRKPRDKPPPYQRQPKKPKVNDTPATSAQPAAHTAARQNLTLNDWLTIFAYIDAHPAISQCDIVNHFKRLQSGALIFTQSTLSRKSKERSTLEARINDNPNVLSSKRPRTVTRPDVERALFLW
;
A
#
# COMPACT_ATOMS: atom_id res chain seq x y z
N LYS A 1 -37.98 43.93 -52.25
CA LYS A 1 -38.42 43.14 -51.07
C LYS A 1 -37.62 41.85 -51.02
N ARG A 2 -36.96 41.50 -49.90
CA ARG A 2 -36.19 40.25 -49.77
C ARG A 2 -37.11 39.10 -49.34
N LYS A 3 -36.95 37.91 -49.91
CA LYS A 3 -37.75 36.73 -49.56
C LYS A 3 -37.45 36.27 -48.13
N PRO A 4 -38.45 35.76 -47.38
CA PRO A 4 -38.23 35.18 -46.06
C PRO A 4 -37.30 33.96 -46.15
N ARG A 5 -36.44 33.79 -45.15
CA ARG A 5 -35.51 32.66 -45.06
C ARG A 5 -36.22 31.48 -44.38
N ASP A 6 -36.07 30.29 -44.94
CA ASP A 6 -36.64 29.06 -44.38
C ASP A 6 -36.03 28.72 -43.02
N LYS A 7 -36.86 28.14 -42.14
CA LYS A 7 -36.44 27.77 -40.78
C LYS A 7 -35.53 26.54 -40.85
N PRO A 8 -34.45 26.50 -40.03
CA PRO A 8 -33.61 25.32 -39.96
C PRO A 8 -34.37 24.10 -39.41
N PRO A 9 -33.98 22.89 -39.81
CA PRO A 9 -34.60 21.67 -39.31
C PRO A 9 -34.39 21.51 -37.79
N PRO A 10 -35.26 20.73 -37.10
CA PRO A 10 -35.15 20.51 -35.67
C PRO A 10 -33.83 19.82 -35.31
N TYR A 11 -33.20 20.28 -34.23
CA TYR A 11 -31.96 19.68 -33.72
C TYR A 11 -32.19 18.22 -33.30
N GLN A 12 -31.45 17.29 -33.89
CA GLN A 12 -31.36 15.92 -33.41
C GLN A 12 -30.52 15.89 -32.12
N ARG A 13 -31.19 15.69 -30.98
CA ARG A 13 -30.51 15.50 -29.69
C ARG A 13 -30.19 14.01 -29.49
N GLN A 14 -28.91 13.71 -29.31
CA GLN A 14 -28.45 12.40 -28.86
C GLN A 14 -29.00 12.10 -27.45
N PRO A 15 -29.40 10.86 -27.14
CA PRO A 15 -29.90 10.49 -25.81
C PRO A 15 -28.81 10.63 -24.74
N LYS A 16 -29.17 11.17 -23.58
CA LYS A 16 -28.26 11.29 -22.43
C LYS A 16 -27.86 9.90 -21.94
N LYS A 17 -26.55 9.67 -21.81
CA LYS A 17 -26.01 8.48 -21.14
C LYS A 17 -26.50 8.44 -19.68
N PRO A 18 -26.84 7.27 -19.13
CA PRO A 18 -27.23 7.15 -17.73
C PRO A 18 -26.07 7.59 -16.83
N LYS A 19 -26.37 8.36 -15.79
CA LYS A 19 -25.41 8.72 -14.74
C LYS A 19 -24.95 7.44 -14.06
N VAL A 20 -23.64 7.18 -14.09
CA VAL A 20 -23.02 6.21 -13.19
C VAL A 20 -23.21 6.73 -11.78
N ASN A 21 -23.69 5.86 -10.89
CA ASN A 21 -24.02 6.19 -9.50
C ASN A 21 -22.88 6.95 -8.82
N ASP A 22 -23.21 8.04 -8.12
CA ASP A 22 -22.31 8.82 -7.26
C ASP A 22 -21.97 7.99 -6.00
N THR A 23 -21.28 6.86 -6.15
CA THR A 23 -20.58 6.22 -5.04
C THR A 23 -19.33 7.03 -4.71
N PRO A 24 -19.10 7.44 -3.45
CA PRO A 24 -17.88 8.14 -3.09
C PRO A 24 -16.67 7.29 -3.45
N ALA A 25 -15.78 7.85 -4.28
CA ALA A 25 -14.52 7.23 -4.66
C ALA A 25 -13.63 7.08 -3.42
N THR A 26 -13.78 5.95 -2.74
CA THR A 26 -12.88 5.56 -1.65
C THR A 26 -11.61 4.99 -2.29
N SER A 27 -10.46 5.62 -2.03
CA SER A 27 -9.15 5.14 -2.48
C SER A 27 -8.68 3.87 -1.75
N ALA A 28 -9.44 3.40 -0.76
CA ALA A 28 -9.09 2.21 0.01
C ALA A 28 -9.16 0.97 -0.89
N GLN A 29 -7.98 0.46 -1.21
CA GLN A 29 -7.85 -0.86 -1.84
C GLN A 29 -8.33 -1.92 -0.85
N PRO A 30 -9.10 -2.94 -1.30
CA PRO A 30 -9.41 -4.08 -0.47
C PRO A 30 -8.10 -4.73 0.01
N ALA A 31 -8.06 -5.11 1.29
CA ALA A 31 -6.93 -5.84 1.86
C ALA A 31 -6.89 -7.25 1.26
N ALA A 32 -6.37 -7.37 0.05
CA ALA A 32 -6.07 -8.64 -0.55
C ALA A 32 -4.92 -9.27 0.25
N HIS A 33 -5.24 -10.29 1.04
CA HIS A 33 -4.31 -11.08 1.85
C HIS A 33 -3.22 -11.83 1.06
N THR A 34 -3.13 -11.58 -0.25
CA THR A 34 -2.18 -12.20 -1.18
C THR A 34 -1.63 -11.21 -2.21
N ALA A 35 -2.04 -9.93 -2.16
CA ALA A 35 -1.42 -8.93 -3.02
C ALA A 35 0.01 -8.70 -2.54
N ALA A 36 0.96 -8.96 -3.43
CA ALA A 36 2.35 -8.62 -3.23
C ALA A 36 2.48 -7.21 -2.62
N ARG A 37 3.08 -7.14 -1.43
CA ARG A 37 3.18 -5.88 -0.70
C ARG A 37 4.13 -4.96 -1.47
N GLN A 38 3.58 -3.92 -2.10
CA GLN A 38 4.37 -2.88 -2.77
C GLN A 38 5.19 -2.06 -1.78
N ASN A 39 4.69 -1.89 -0.55
CA ASN A 39 5.36 -1.18 0.53
C ASN A 39 5.82 -2.17 1.60
N LEU A 40 7.10 -2.51 1.58
CA LEU A 40 7.72 -3.37 2.59
C LEU A 40 7.80 -2.65 3.93
N THR A 41 7.35 -3.32 4.98
CA THR A 41 7.42 -2.82 6.36
C THR A 41 8.84 -2.93 6.91
N LEU A 42 9.12 -2.25 8.03
CA LEU A 42 10.42 -2.39 8.70
C LEU A 42 10.69 -3.85 9.09
N ASN A 43 9.67 -4.55 9.56
CA ASN A 43 9.76 -5.97 9.91
C ASN A 43 10.17 -6.84 8.71
N ASP A 44 9.60 -6.55 7.53
CA ASP A 44 9.96 -7.26 6.30
C ASP A 44 11.44 -7.03 5.95
N TRP A 45 11.94 -5.79 6.09
CA TRP A 45 13.36 -5.49 5.87
C TRP A 45 14.29 -6.20 6.84
N LEU A 46 13.92 -6.30 8.12
CA LEU A 46 14.71 -7.03 9.12
C LEU A 46 14.77 -8.52 8.81
N THR A 47 13.64 -9.08 8.37
CA THR A 47 13.59 -10.48 7.93
C THR A 47 14.53 -10.72 6.75
N ILE A 48 14.57 -9.79 5.80
CA ILE A 48 15.50 -9.85 4.66
C ILE A 48 16.95 -9.73 5.13
N PHE A 49 17.27 -8.83 6.07
CA PHE A 49 18.63 -8.68 6.60
C PHE A 49 19.10 -9.92 7.36
N ALA A 50 18.25 -10.52 8.18
CA ALA A 50 18.56 -11.78 8.86
C ALA A 50 18.85 -12.91 7.86
N TYR A 51 18.11 -12.96 6.75
CA TYR A 51 18.37 -13.93 5.69
C TYR A 51 19.71 -13.70 5.00
N ILE A 52 20.11 -12.44 4.78
CA ILE A 52 21.42 -12.09 4.20
C ILE A 52 22.55 -12.52 5.14
N ASP A 53 22.42 -12.24 6.44
CA ASP A 53 23.44 -12.61 7.43
C ASP A 53 23.61 -14.12 7.55
N ALA A 54 22.51 -14.88 7.43
CA ALA A 54 22.54 -16.33 7.41
C ALA A 54 23.15 -16.92 6.12
N HIS A 55 23.20 -16.15 5.02
CA HIS A 55 23.61 -16.63 3.71
C HIS A 55 24.58 -15.66 2.99
N PRO A 56 25.81 -15.46 3.50
CA PRO A 56 26.75 -14.48 2.96
C PRO A 56 27.24 -14.81 1.54
N ALA A 57 27.12 -16.07 1.09
CA ALA A 57 27.55 -16.52 -0.22
C ALA A 57 26.49 -16.32 -1.33
N ILE A 58 25.25 -15.94 -0.98
CA ILE A 58 24.17 -15.80 -1.95
C ILE A 58 24.22 -14.42 -2.61
N SER A 59 24.04 -14.38 -3.92
CA SER A 59 23.99 -13.11 -4.64
C SER A 59 22.74 -12.30 -4.28
N GLN A 60 22.84 -10.98 -4.39
CA GLN A 60 21.72 -10.09 -4.13
C GLN A 60 20.52 -10.34 -5.05
N CYS A 61 20.78 -10.77 -6.29
CA CYS A 61 19.73 -11.14 -7.25
C CYS A 61 18.97 -12.38 -6.78
N ASP A 62 19.69 -13.39 -6.27
CA ASP A 62 19.10 -14.63 -5.79
C ASP A 62 18.28 -14.42 -4.53
N ILE A 63 18.69 -13.51 -3.65
CA ILE A 63 17.90 -13.08 -2.48
C ILE A 63 16.56 -12.49 -2.94
N VAL A 64 16.59 -11.56 -3.91
CA VAL A 64 15.35 -10.96 -4.45
C VAL A 64 14.45 -12.05 -5.06
N ASN A 65 15.03 -13.00 -5.80
CA ASN A 65 14.28 -14.11 -6.41
C ASN A 65 13.72 -15.10 -5.38
N HIS A 66 14.41 -15.30 -4.25
CA HIS A 66 13.92 -16.11 -3.14
C HIS A 66 12.65 -15.49 -2.55
N PHE A 67 12.71 -14.22 -2.15
CA PHE A 67 11.59 -13.53 -1.51
C PHE A 67 10.39 -13.26 -2.44
N LYS A 68 10.63 -13.15 -3.76
CA LYS A 68 9.55 -13.08 -4.76
C LYS A 68 8.78 -14.40 -4.90
N ARG A 69 9.46 -15.54 -4.74
CA ARG A 69 8.87 -16.88 -4.90
C ARG A 69 8.24 -17.43 -3.61
N LEU A 70 8.33 -16.70 -2.51
CA LEU A 70 7.78 -17.13 -1.24
C LEU A 70 6.24 -17.15 -1.29
N GLN A 71 5.65 -18.34 -1.14
CA GLN A 71 4.19 -18.55 -1.27
C GLN A 71 3.38 -17.78 -0.21
N SER A 72 3.97 -17.54 0.95
CA SER A 72 3.37 -16.78 2.05
C SER A 72 4.03 -15.40 2.12
N GLY A 73 3.30 -14.36 1.71
CA GLY A 73 3.76 -12.98 1.85
C GLY A 73 4.91 -12.60 0.91
N ALA A 74 4.77 -12.90 -0.39
CA ALA A 74 5.73 -12.51 -1.41
C ALA A 74 6.13 -11.02 -1.28
N LEU A 75 7.40 -10.80 -0.99
CA LEU A 75 7.98 -9.47 -0.83
C LEU A 75 8.49 -9.01 -2.20
N ILE A 76 7.86 -8.00 -2.79
CA ILE A 76 8.28 -7.46 -4.08
C ILE A 76 9.19 -6.27 -3.84
N PHE A 77 10.47 -6.45 -4.18
CA PHE A 77 11.44 -5.39 -4.24
C PHE A 77 12.46 -5.65 -5.35
N THR A 78 13.27 -4.64 -5.64
CA THR A 78 14.32 -4.68 -6.65
C THR A 78 15.68 -4.87 -5.99
N GLN A 79 16.66 -5.33 -6.76
CA GLN A 79 18.05 -5.38 -6.29
C GLN A 79 18.55 -4.00 -5.85
N SER A 80 18.18 -2.93 -6.58
CA SER A 80 18.57 -1.55 -6.24
C SER A 80 18.00 -1.09 -4.90
N THR A 81 16.75 -1.43 -4.59
CA THR A 81 16.13 -1.09 -3.30
C THR A 81 16.79 -1.85 -2.15
N LEU A 82 17.13 -3.13 -2.35
CA LEU A 82 17.89 -3.89 -1.35
C LEU A 82 19.28 -3.29 -1.10
N SER A 83 19.97 -2.83 -2.14
CA SER A 83 21.31 -2.22 -1.99
C SER A 83 21.22 -0.92 -1.20
N ARG A 84 20.25 -0.06 -1.54
CA ARG A 84 19.99 1.18 -0.81
C ARG A 84 19.63 0.91 0.65
N LYS A 85 18.79 -0.08 0.91
CA LYS A 85 18.37 -0.45 2.26
C LYS A 85 19.48 -1.05 3.10
N SER A 86 20.39 -1.81 2.48
CA SER A 86 21.56 -2.35 3.16
C SER A 86 22.49 -1.24 3.68
N LYS A 87 22.60 -0.12 2.95
CA LYS A 87 23.35 1.07 3.43
C LYS A 87 22.67 1.78 4.60
N GLU A 88 21.33 1.76 4.62
CA GLU A 88 20.51 2.37 5.68
C GLU A 88 20.33 1.43 6.90
N ARG A 89 20.91 0.22 6.89
CA ARG A 89 20.62 -0.83 7.87
C ARG A 89 20.78 -0.37 9.32
N SER A 90 21.88 0.30 9.66
CA SER A 90 22.14 0.80 11.01
C SER A 90 21.05 1.76 11.50
N THR A 91 20.55 2.63 10.61
CA THR A 91 19.46 3.56 10.94
C THR A 91 18.11 2.84 11.13
N LEU A 92 17.90 1.74 10.41
CA LEU A 92 16.68 0.94 10.51
C LEU A 92 16.66 0.11 11.80
N GLU A 93 17.81 -0.44 12.20
CA GLU A 93 17.97 -1.16 13.46
C GLU A 93 17.84 -0.21 14.67
N ALA A 94 18.43 0.99 14.62
CA ALA A 94 18.30 1.99 15.67
C ALA A 94 16.84 2.38 15.95
N ARG A 95 16.01 2.52 14.89
CA ARG A 95 14.58 2.85 15.01
C ARG A 95 13.76 1.83 15.78
N ILE A 96 14.21 0.58 15.87
CA ILE A 96 13.53 -0.47 16.66
C ILE A 96 13.69 -0.16 18.15
N ASN A 97 14.90 0.21 18.56
CA ASN A 97 15.21 0.48 19.96
C ASN A 97 14.45 1.72 20.47
N ASP A 98 14.19 2.69 19.61
CA ASP A 98 13.51 3.93 19.98
C ASP A 98 11.98 3.77 20.18
N ASN A 99 11.33 2.83 19.47
CA ASN A 99 9.86 2.76 19.42
C ASN A 99 9.33 1.32 19.37
N PRO A 100 8.62 0.84 20.41
CA PRO A 100 8.16 -0.55 20.47
C PRO A 100 7.12 -0.93 19.39
N ASN A 101 6.40 0.04 18.80
CA ASN A 101 5.36 -0.21 17.80
C ASN A 101 5.83 -0.06 16.34
N VAL A 102 7.12 0.24 16.13
CA VAL A 102 7.66 0.56 14.80
C VAL A 102 7.66 -0.65 13.84
N LEU A 103 7.69 -1.87 14.37
CA LEU A 103 7.65 -3.11 13.58
C LEU A 103 6.36 -3.27 12.76
N SER A 104 5.21 -2.84 13.30
CA SER A 104 3.92 -2.98 12.62
C SER A 104 3.60 -1.81 11.67
N SER A 105 4.48 -0.80 11.56
CA SER A 105 4.19 0.52 10.93
C SER A 105 2.94 1.23 11.50
N LYS A 106 2.40 0.75 12.63
CA LYS A 106 1.21 1.29 13.26
C LYS A 106 1.58 2.44 14.18
N ARG A 107 0.77 3.49 14.18
CA ARG A 107 0.89 4.57 15.17
C ARG A 107 0.42 4.06 16.53
N PRO A 108 1.07 4.43 17.64
CA PRO A 108 0.52 4.18 18.96
C PRO A 108 -0.87 4.84 19.05
N ARG A 109 -1.88 4.02 19.36
CA ARG A 109 -3.23 4.52 19.66
C ARG A 109 -3.29 4.71 21.17
N THR A 110 -2.97 5.92 21.62
CA THR A 110 -3.20 6.30 23.01
C THR A 110 -4.68 6.62 23.16
N VAL A 111 -5.45 5.72 23.79
CA VAL A 111 -6.87 5.96 24.04
C VAL A 111 -6.99 6.83 25.28
N THR A 112 -7.49 8.05 25.08
CA THR A 112 -7.64 9.07 26.15
C THR A 112 -8.54 8.60 27.29
N ARG A 113 -9.44 7.64 27.05
CA ARG A 113 -10.38 7.08 28.03
C ARG A 113 -10.52 5.56 27.88
N PRO A 114 -9.58 4.79 28.44
CA PRO A 114 -9.61 3.32 28.34
C PRO A 114 -10.78 2.70 29.11
N ASP A 115 -11.35 3.43 30.07
CA ASP A 115 -12.59 3.10 30.77
C ASP A 115 -13.79 3.02 29.82
N VAL A 116 -13.94 4.01 28.93
CA VAL A 116 -15.07 4.08 27.98
C VAL A 116 -14.95 3.01 26.89
N GLU A 117 -13.73 2.78 26.37
CA GLU A 117 -13.49 1.73 25.37
C GLU A 117 -13.82 0.33 25.92
N ARG A 118 -13.43 0.05 27.18
CA ARG A 118 -13.78 -1.21 27.85
C ARG A 118 -15.28 -1.34 28.09
N ALA A 119 -15.96 -0.25 28.46
CA ALA A 119 -17.41 -0.27 28.65
C ALA A 119 -18.17 -0.54 27.34
N LEU A 120 -17.71 0.02 26.22
CA LEU A 120 -18.28 -0.24 24.89
C LEU A 120 -18.05 -1.68 24.40
N PHE A 121 -16.96 -2.34 24.82
CA PHE A 121 -16.72 -3.74 24.47
C PHE A 121 -17.66 -4.72 25.18
N LEU A 122 -18.17 -4.33 26.35
CA LEU A 122 -19.06 -5.16 27.18
C LEU A 122 -20.55 -4.91 26.92
N TRP A 123 -20.89 -3.95 26.06
CA TRP A 123 -22.27 -3.63 25.66
C TRP A 123 -22.62 -4.30 24.35
#